data_AF-A0A149RQQ7-F1
#
_entry.id   AF-A0A149RQQ7-F1
#
_cell.length_a   1.000
_cell.length_b   1.000
_cell.length_c   1.000
_cell.angle_alpha   90.00
_cell.angle_beta   90.00
_cell.angle_gamma   90.00
#
_symmetry.space_group_name_H-M   'P 1'
#
loop_
_entity.id
_entity.type
_entity.pdbx_description
1 polymer ?
#
loop_
_entity_poly.entity_id
_entity_poly.type
_entity_poly.pdbx_seq_one_letter_code
_entity_poly.pdbx_strand_id
1 'polypeptide(L)'
;MIMPRKDKISSVTMPGTIEDLIADLENERKERAARKPATAFGVITQIYPTLLSMKADGWSDMEICTTLKTRGITLSPGTLSTYMKKIGREKRTIKPKPPRTPKVDSATPPPPPPSMRSFTSQPPPLLDA
;
A
#
# COMPACT_ATOMS: atom_id res chain seq x y z
N MET A 1 -31.12 45.00 23.07
CA MET A 1 -29.69 44.68 22.93
C MET A 1 -29.55 43.81 21.69
N ILE A 2 -29.19 44.40 20.54
CA ILE A 2 -29.05 43.70 19.26
C ILE A 2 -27.64 43.99 18.76
N MET A 3 -26.79 42.97 18.71
CA MET A 3 -25.45 43.08 18.15
C MET A 3 -25.50 42.73 16.65
N PRO A 4 -25.03 43.61 15.74
CA PRO A 4 -24.89 43.23 14.34
C PRO A 4 -23.70 42.28 14.20
N ARG A 5 -23.97 41.05 13.72
CA ARG A 5 -22.92 40.10 13.35
C ARG A 5 -22.24 40.60 12.07
N LYS A 6 -20.94 40.81 12.15
CA LYS A 6 -20.06 41.13 11.02
C LYS A 6 -19.90 39.87 10.19
N ASP A 7 -20.68 39.71 9.13
CA ASP A 7 -20.46 38.67 8.13
C ASP A 7 -19.09 38.90 7.48
N LYS A 8 -18.12 38.04 7.82
CA LYS A 8 -16.84 37.94 7.12
C LYS A 8 -17.12 37.38 5.73
N ILE A 9 -17.22 38.27 4.76
CA ILE A 9 -17.12 37.92 3.35
C ILE A 9 -15.70 37.39 3.16
N SER A 10 -15.55 36.08 2.95
CA SER A 10 -14.28 35.49 2.52
C SER A 10 -13.80 36.24 1.28
N SER A 11 -12.71 36.97 1.43
CA SER A 11 -12.04 37.68 0.35
C SER A 11 -11.49 36.65 -0.63
N VAL A 12 -12.24 36.38 -1.69
CA VAL A 12 -11.67 35.83 -2.93
C VAL A 12 -10.77 36.94 -3.47
N THR A 13 -9.47 36.83 -3.18
CA THR A 13 -8.45 37.67 -3.81
C THR A 13 -8.44 37.31 -5.30
N MET A 14 -9.03 38.17 -6.13
CA MET A 14 -8.90 38.07 -7.59
C MET A 14 -7.48 38.50 -7.94
N PRO A 15 -6.62 37.64 -8.51
CA PRO A 15 -5.31 38.07 -8.97
C PRO A 15 -5.50 39.12 -10.08
N GLY A 16 -4.91 40.28 -9.85
CA GLY A 16 -4.99 41.43 -10.72
C GLY A 16 -4.17 41.18 -11.99
N THR A 17 -4.74 41.53 -13.12
CA THR A 17 -4.13 41.52 -14.47
C THR A 17 -4.18 40.17 -15.19
N ILE A 18 -4.61 40.21 -16.45
CA ILE A 18 -4.76 39.05 -17.36
C ILE A 18 -3.42 38.32 -17.53
N GLU A 19 -2.31 39.03 -17.44
CA GLU A 19 -0.94 38.50 -17.57
C GLU A 19 -0.57 37.55 -16.43
N ASP A 20 -1.02 37.82 -15.19
CA ASP A 20 -0.77 36.93 -14.03
C ASP A 20 -1.57 35.62 -14.15
N LEU A 21 -2.80 35.69 -14.69
CA LEU A 21 -3.60 34.49 -14.97
C LEU A 21 -2.97 33.63 -16.08
N ILE A 22 -2.37 34.27 -17.08
CA ILE A 22 -1.64 33.56 -18.14
C ILE A 22 -0.38 32.92 -17.57
N ALA A 23 0.38 33.65 -16.73
CA ALA A 23 1.57 33.14 -16.08
C ALA A 23 1.25 31.96 -15.15
N ASP A 24 0.15 32.00 -14.40
CA ASP A 24 -0.32 30.90 -13.57
C ASP A 24 -0.74 29.68 -14.39
N LEU A 25 -1.45 29.87 -15.51
CA LEU A 25 -1.83 28.78 -16.42
C LEU A 25 -0.60 28.15 -17.11
N GLU A 26 0.37 28.97 -17.50
CA GLU A 26 1.63 28.50 -18.09
C GLU A 26 2.51 27.80 -17.05
N ASN A 27 2.56 28.31 -15.82
CA ASN A 27 3.25 27.67 -14.71
C ASN A 27 2.58 26.34 -14.35
N GLU A 28 1.25 26.28 -14.33
CA GLU A 28 0.49 25.05 -14.12
C GLU A 28 0.74 24.04 -15.26
N ARG A 29 0.81 24.50 -16.51
CA ARG A 29 1.17 23.66 -17.67
C ARG A 29 2.61 23.16 -17.58
N LYS A 30 3.53 24.00 -17.10
CA LYS A 30 4.95 23.68 -16.90
C LYS A 30 5.14 22.70 -15.75
N GLU A 31 4.41 22.85 -14.64
CA GLU A 31 4.34 21.87 -13.56
C GLU A 31 3.74 20.54 -14.03
N ARG A 32 2.68 20.57 -14.84
CA ARG A 32 2.11 19.36 -15.46
C ARG A 32 3.10 18.69 -16.41
N ALA A 33 3.92 19.46 -17.13
CA ALA A 33 4.96 18.95 -18.03
C ALA A 33 6.22 18.45 -17.27
N ALA A 34 6.53 19.02 -16.11
CA ALA A 34 7.61 18.57 -15.22
C ALA A 34 7.23 17.30 -14.44
N ARG A 35 5.93 17.01 -14.29
CA ARG A 35 5.48 15.70 -13.80
C ARG A 35 5.81 14.65 -14.85
N LYS A 36 6.70 13.72 -14.47
CA LYS A 36 7.02 12.52 -15.26
C LYS A 36 5.72 11.92 -15.79
N PRO A 37 5.65 11.52 -17.09
CA PRO A 37 4.43 10.92 -17.64
C PRO A 37 4.01 9.79 -16.71
N ALA A 38 2.76 9.89 -16.22
CA ALA A 38 2.26 8.92 -15.26
C ALA A 38 2.24 7.56 -15.96
N THR A 39 3.20 6.70 -15.61
CA THR A 39 3.22 5.34 -16.12
C THR A 39 1.93 4.64 -15.69
N ALA A 40 1.41 3.71 -16.50
CA ALA A 40 0.22 2.95 -16.13
C ALA A 40 0.35 2.33 -14.72
N PHE A 41 1.56 1.87 -14.36
CA PHE A 41 1.86 1.40 -13.01
C PHE A 41 1.74 2.49 -11.93
N GLY A 42 2.25 3.70 -12.18
CA GLY A 42 2.14 4.83 -11.26
C GLY A 42 0.68 5.25 -11.01
N VAL A 43 -0.11 5.32 -12.08
CA VAL A 43 -1.56 5.60 -11.98
C VAL A 43 -2.25 4.51 -11.16
N ILE A 44 -2.01 3.24 -11.48
CA ILE A 44 -2.61 2.09 -10.79
C ILE A 44 -2.20 2.03 -9.32
N THR A 45 -0.99 2.46 -8.98
CA THR A 45 -0.51 2.57 -7.59
C THR A 45 -1.27 3.66 -6.83
N GLN A 46 -1.55 4.79 -7.48
CA GLN A 46 -2.30 5.90 -6.88
C GLN A 46 -3.77 5.53 -6.64
N ILE A 47 -4.40 4.82 -7.57
CA ILE A 47 -5.82 4.40 -7.46
C ILE A 47 -6.01 3.01 -6.83
N TYR A 48 -4.94 2.36 -6.37
CA TYR A 48 -4.96 1.04 -5.74
C TYR A 48 -6.04 0.86 -4.65
N PRO A 49 -6.26 1.78 -3.70
CA PRO A 49 -7.31 1.61 -2.69
C PRO A 49 -8.72 1.54 -3.32
N THR A 50 -8.98 2.32 -4.37
CA THR A 50 -10.24 2.28 -5.11
C THR A 50 -10.40 0.97 -5.86
N LEU A 51 -9.33 0.45 -6.46
CA LEU A 51 -9.36 -0.86 -7.12
C LEU A 51 -9.64 -1.99 -6.11
N LEU A 52 -9.18 -1.84 -4.87
CA LEU A 52 -9.43 -2.81 -3.80
C LEU A 52 -10.90 -2.78 -3.34
N SER A 53 -11.51 -1.60 -3.21
CA SER A 53 -12.94 -1.48 -2.89
C SER A 53 -13.80 -2.08 -4.00
N MET A 54 -13.53 -1.75 -5.27
CA MET A 54 -14.26 -2.34 -6.41
C MET A 54 -14.19 -3.87 -6.40
N LYS A 55 -13.03 -4.44 -6.07
CA LYS A 55 -12.88 -5.90 -5.98
C LYS A 55 -13.59 -6.52 -4.78
N ALA A 56 -13.70 -5.79 -3.66
CA ALA A 56 -14.51 -6.18 -2.51
C ALA A 56 -16.02 -6.11 -2.83
N ASP A 57 -16.41 -5.18 -3.70
CA ASP A 57 -17.77 -5.03 -4.22
C ASP A 57 -18.12 -6.09 -5.30
N GLY A 58 -17.20 -7.01 -5.61
CA GLY A 58 -17.42 -8.12 -6.53
C GLY A 58 -17.11 -7.83 -8.00
N TRP A 59 -16.49 -6.68 -8.32
CA TRP A 59 -16.15 -6.34 -9.70
C TRP A 59 -15.05 -7.25 -10.25
N SER A 60 -15.25 -7.71 -11.48
CA SER A 60 -14.24 -8.47 -12.22
C SER A 60 -13.12 -7.57 -12.72
N ASP A 61 -11.93 -8.17 -12.93
CA ASP A 61 -10.78 -7.46 -13.48
C ASP A 61 -11.09 -6.85 -14.88
N MET A 62 -12.04 -7.43 -15.62
CA MET A 62 -12.49 -6.94 -16.93
C MET A 62 -13.36 -5.69 -16.82
N GLU A 63 -14.29 -5.66 -15.88
CA GLU A 63 -15.13 -4.49 -15.60
C GLU A 63 -14.28 -3.33 -15.08
N ILE A 64 -13.34 -3.62 -14.19
CA ILE A 64 -12.37 -2.65 -13.70
C ILE A 64 -11.56 -2.09 -14.89
N CYS A 65 -10.99 -2.93 -15.76
CA CYS A 65 -10.27 -2.45 -16.94
C CYS A 65 -11.15 -1.60 -17.88
N THR A 66 -12.43 -1.90 -18.00
CA THR A 66 -13.38 -1.12 -18.81
C THR A 66 -13.57 0.29 -18.23
N THR A 67 -13.74 0.41 -16.91
CA THR A 67 -13.81 1.71 -16.23
C THR A 67 -12.49 2.49 -16.27
N LEU A 68 -11.35 1.80 -16.34
CA LEU A 68 -10.06 2.45 -16.52
C LEU A 68 -9.88 2.97 -17.95
N LYS A 69 -10.38 2.21 -18.94
CA LYS A 69 -10.36 2.61 -20.35
C LYS A 69 -11.18 3.87 -20.60
N THR A 70 -12.35 4.03 -19.95
CA THR A 70 -13.14 5.27 -20.05
C THR A 70 -12.41 6.48 -19.45
N ARG A 71 -11.50 6.26 -18.50
CA ARG A 71 -10.62 7.29 -17.91
C ARG A 71 -9.31 7.49 -18.69
N GLY A 72 -9.18 6.89 -19.88
CA GLY A 72 -7.99 7.03 -20.73
C GLY A 72 -6.83 6.10 -20.36
N ILE A 73 -7.03 5.14 -19.45
CA ILE A 73 -5.99 4.19 -19.02
C ILE A 73 -6.23 2.87 -19.75
N THR A 74 -5.45 2.61 -20.81
CA THR A 74 -5.53 1.36 -21.57
C THR A 74 -4.64 0.29 -20.92
N LEU A 75 -5.28 -0.76 -20.42
CA LEU A 75 -4.65 -1.78 -19.57
C LEU A 75 -5.30 -3.15 -19.84
N SER A 76 -4.51 -4.22 -19.90
CA SER A 76 -5.05 -5.58 -19.97
C SER A 76 -5.44 -6.09 -18.57
N PRO A 77 -6.47 -6.95 -18.42
CA PRO A 77 -6.82 -7.57 -17.15
C PRO A 77 -5.64 -8.33 -16.50
N GLY A 78 -4.81 -8.99 -17.31
CA GLY A 78 -3.60 -9.68 -16.82
C GLY A 78 -2.56 -8.71 -16.24
N THR A 79 -2.38 -7.55 -16.87
CA THR A 79 -1.50 -6.49 -16.37
C THR A 79 -2.07 -5.86 -15.09
N LEU A 80 -3.39 -5.65 -15.02
CA LEU A 80 -4.07 -5.14 -13.82
C LEU A 80 -3.83 -6.08 -12.62
N SER A 81 -4.07 -7.38 -12.82
CA SER A 81 -3.84 -8.41 -11.81
C SER A 81 -2.38 -8.44 -11.34
N THR A 82 -1.44 -8.32 -12.29
CA THR A 82 0.00 -8.25 -12.00
C THR A 82 0.33 -7.02 -11.15
N TYR A 83 -0.20 -5.86 -11.49
CA TYR A 83 0.03 -4.62 -10.74
C TYR A 83 -0.59 -4.68 -9.35
N MET A 84 -1.84 -5.15 -9.22
CA MET A 84 -2.47 -5.32 -7.90
C MET A 84 -1.67 -6.26 -6.99
N LYS A 85 -1.15 -7.37 -7.52
CA LYS A 85 -0.28 -8.29 -6.77
C LYS A 85 1.04 -7.62 -6.37
N LYS A 86 1.67 -6.90 -7.30
CA LYS A 86 2.94 -6.20 -7.06
C LYS A 86 2.79 -5.14 -5.97
N ILE A 87 1.81 -4.25 -6.10
CA ILE A 87 1.51 -3.20 -5.11
C ILE A 87 1.13 -3.83 -3.76
N GLY A 88 0.31 -4.88 -3.78
CA GLY A 88 -0.06 -5.62 -2.56
C GLY A 88 1.14 -6.24 -1.83
N ARG A 89 2.14 -6.77 -2.55
CA ARG A 89 3.40 -7.25 -1.95
C ARG A 89 4.21 -6.12 -1.36
N GLU A 90 4.37 -5.03 -2.11
CA GLU A 90 5.15 -3.86 -1.71
C GLU A 90 4.58 -3.21 -0.44
N LYS A 91 3.25 -3.08 -0.35
CA LYS A 91 2.57 -2.55 0.84
C LYS A 91 2.65 -3.49 2.05
N ARG A 92 2.73 -4.81 1.85
CA ARG A 92 2.98 -5.78 2.93
C ARG A 92 4.42 -5.73 3.44
N THR A 93 5.39 -5.50 2.55
CA THR A 93 6.81 -5.39 2.92
C THR A 93 7.15 -4.09 3.65
N ILE A 94 6.28 -3.07 3.58
CA ILE A 94 6.44 -1.80 4.31
C ILE A 94 5.88 -1.86 5.74
N LYS A 95 5.20 -2.95 6.15
CA LYS A 95 4.96 -3.17 7.58
C LYS A 95 6.33 -3.28 8.24
N PRO A 96 6.69 -2.37 9.17
CA PRO A 96 7.96 -2.46 9.86
C PRO A 96 7.99 -3.84 10.51
N LYS A 97 8.95 -4.65 10.06
CA LYS A 97 9.34 -5.85 10.79
C LYS A 97 9.55 -5.38 12.23
N PRO A 98 8.84 -5.92 13.24
CA PRO A 98 9.12 -5.55 14.62
C PRO A 98 10.65 -5.69 14.80
N PRO A 99 11.31 -4.67 15.38
CA PRO A 99 12.76 -4.66 15.48
C PRO A 99 13.18 -6.01 16.03
N ARG A 100 13.96 -6.77 15.25
CA ARG A 100 14.69 -7.91 15.80
C ARG A 100 15.53 -7.28 16.88
N THR A 101 15.16 -7.53 18.14
CA THR A 101 15.99 -7.21 19.29
C THR A 101 17.41 -7.66 18.94
N PRO A 102 18.40 -6.75 18.90
CA PRO A 102 19.78 -7.18 18.72
C PRO A 102 20.06 -8.15 19.86
N LYS A 103 20.42 -9.38 19.50
CA LYS A 103 20.90 -10.37 20.45
C LYS A 103 22.21 -9.77 20.96
N VAL A 104 22.15 -9.11 22.10
CA VAL A 104 23.32 -8.68 22.85
C VAL A 104 24.10 -9.95 23.13
N ASP A 105 25.19 -10.11 22.38
CA ASP A 105 26.19 -11.12 22.63
C ASP A 105 26.87 -10.71 23.94
N SER A 106 26.42 -11.32 25.04
CA SER A 106 27.11 -11.23 26.32
C SER A 106 27.27 -12.65 26.85
N ALA A 107 28.38 -13.24 26.39
CA ALA A 107 29.25 -14.18 27.09
C ALA A 107 28.64 -15.41 27.79
N THR A 108 29.08 -16.57 27.28
CA THR A 108 29.36 -17.86 27.94
C THR A 108 28.35 -18.99 27.70
N PRO A 109 28.75 -20.11 27.04
CA PRO A 109 27.88 -21.26 26.88
C PRO A 109 27.90 -22.12 28.15
N PRO A 110 26.75 -22.54 28.72
CA PRO A 110 26.74 -23.73 29.55
C PRO A 110 26.86 -24.97 28.65
N PRO A 111 27.68 -25.98 29.02
CA PRO A 111 27.79 -27.22 28.25
C PRO A 111 26.45 -27.97 28.21
N PRO A 112 26.19 -28.78 27.17
CA PRO A 112 25.02 -29.65 27.15
C PRO A 112 25.11 -30.68 28.29
N PRO A 113 24.00 -30.97 29.00
CA PRO A 113 24.00 -32.06 29.98
C PRO A 113 24.27 -33.40 29.28
N PRO A 114 24.98 -34.34 29.94
CA PRO A 114 25.36 -35.61 29.34
C PRO A 114 24.13 -36.45 29.00
N SER A 115 24.17 -37.04 27.81
CA SER A 115 23.24 -38.06 27.33
C SER A 115 23.12 -39.18 28.36
N MET A 116 21.99 -39.23 29.07
CA MET A 116 21.66 -40.29 30.02
C MET A 116 20.44 -41.06 29.52
N ARG A 117 20.78 -42.18 28.88
CA ARG A 117 20.25 -43.51 29.19
C ARG A 117 18.79 -43.78 28.79
N SER A 118 18.68 -44.48 27.66
CA SER A 118 17.59 -45.38 27.28
C SER A 118 16.83 -45.94 28.47
N PHE A 119 15.55 -45.59 28.63
CA PHE A 119 14.60 -46.37 29.43
C PHE A 119 13.16 -46.03 29.03
N THR A 120 12.67 -46.74 28.01
CA THR A 120 11.25 -47.05 27.76
C THR A 120 11.21 -47.62 26.33
N SER A 121 11.16 -48.93 26.11
CA SER A 121 9.94 -49.70 26.31
C SER A 121 10.30 -51.18 26.32
N GLN A 122 10.09 -51.84 27.46
CA GLN A 122 10.10 -53.30 27.53
C GLN A 122 8.68 -53.77 27.18
N PRO A 123 8.46 -54.58 26.12
CA PRO A 123 7.17 -55.20 25.90
C PRO A 123 6.95 -56.32 26.94
N PRO A 124 5.70 -56.55 27.42
CA PRO A 124 5.43 -57.64 28.34
C PRO A 124 5.58 -59.00 27.63
N PRO A 125 6.00 -60.06 28.34
CA PRO A 125 5.99 -61.40 27.78
C PRO A 125 4.54 -61.89 27.63
N LEU A 126 4.21 -62.40 26.43
CA LEU A 126 3.02 -63.19 26.19
C LEU A 126 3.13 -64.48 27.01
N LEU A 127 2.25 -64.66 27.99
CA LEU A 127 1.96 -65.99 28.53
C LEU A 127 1.05 -66.71 27.53
N ASP A 128 1.56 -67.82 27.04
CA ASP A 128 0.83 -68.88 26.35
C ASP A 128 -0.16 -69.52 27.33
N ALA A 129 -1.43 -69.66 26.93
CA ALA A 129 -2.44 -70.48 27.58
C ALA A 129 -3.43 -71.00 26.54
#